data_AF-A0A533SDN1-F1
#
_entry.id   AF-A0A533SDN1-F1
#
_cell.length_a   1.000
_cell.length_b   1.000
_cell.length_c   1.000
_cell.angle_alpha   90.00
_cell.angle_beta   90.00
_cell.angle_gamma   90.00
#
_symmetry.space_group_name_H-M   'P 1'
#
loop_
_entity.id
_entity.type
_entity.pdbx_description
1 polymer ?
#
loop_
_entity_poly.entity_id
_entity_poly.type
_entity_poly.pdbx_seq_one_letter_code
_entity_poly.pdbx_strand_id
1 'polypeptide(L)'
;CKYTRPVGTGVPCPGDGQNPCAGELVEKQSKTGRVFYACNQWPKCNYALWDRPIPRECPDCKSPFLIEKVSQKGTMIRCPKKGCGYKENQE
;
A
#
# COMPACT_ATOMS: atom_id res chain seq x y z
N CYS A 1 12.79 -17.31 18.42
CA CYS A 1 12.78 -15.91 17.94
C CYS A 1 11.40 -15.31 18.20
N LYS A 2 11.28 -14.38 19.16
CA LYS A 2 10.06 -13.61 19.44
C LYS A 2 10.20 -12.27 18.71
N TYR A 3 9.18 -11.83 17.99
CA TYR A 3 9.12 -10.62 17.16
C TYR A 3 9.72 -10.72 15.74
N THR A 4 8.85 -11.01 14.78
CA THR A 4 9.03 -10.57 13.39
C THR A 4 8.94 -9.05 13.39
N ARG A 5 9.99 -8.37 12.93
CA ARG A 5 9.99 -6.90 12.78
C ARG A 5 8.86 -6.53 11.82
N PRO A 6 8.10 -5.45 12.08
CA PRO A 6 7.10 -4.97 11.13
C PRO A 6 7.80 -4.68 9.80
N VAL A 7 7.34 -5.34 8.74
CA VAL A 7 7.93 -5.19 7.41
C VAL A 7 7.46 -3.85 6.88
N GLY A 8 8.36 -2.88 6.83
CA GLY A 8 8.12 -1.63 6.10
C GLY A 8 7.96 -1.98 4.63
N THR A 9 6.85 -1.59 4.01
CA THR A 9 6.63 -1.85 2.58
C THR A 9 7.54 -1.00 1.70
N GLY A 10 8.29 -0.05 2.27
CA GLY A 10 9.20 0.84 1.54
C GLY A 10 8.47 1.81 0.59
N VAL A 11 7.13 1.85 0.68
CA VAL A 11 6.30 2.69 -0.18
C VAL A 11 6.08 4.04 0.51
N PRO A 12 6.53 5.15 -0.10
CA PRO A 12 6.24 6.48 0.42
C PRO A 12 4.74 6.76 0.32
N CYS A 13 4.18 7.38 1.35
CA CYS A 13 2.78 7.79 1.34
C CYS A 13 2.61 8.95 0.33
N PRO A 14 1.75 8.83 -0.69
CA PRO A 14 1.49 9.95 -1.61
C PRO A 14 0.76 11.12 -0.95
N GLY A 15 0.35 10.98 0.31
CA GLY A 15 -0.50 11.94 1.00
C GLY A 15 -1.98 11.72 0.76
N ASP A 16 -2.82 12.38 1.57
CA ASP A 16 -4.29 12.34 1.50
C ASP A 16 -4.86 13.15 0.32
N GLY A 17 -4.31 12.95 -0.88
CA GLY A 17 -4.72 13.58 -2.13
C GLY A 17 -4.44 15.09 -2.25
N GLN A 18 -4.14 15.79 -1.15
CA GLN A 18 -3.94 17.24 -1.10
C GLN A 18 -2.66 17.68 -0.36
N ASN A 19 -2.10 16.84 0.52
CA ASN A 19 -0.89 17.18 1.28
C ASN A 19 0.20 16.13 1.07
N PRO A 20 1.38 16.47 0.53
CA PRO A 20 2.49 15.54 0.42
C PRO A 20 2.91 15.08 1.82
N CYS A 21 2.82 13.78 2.08
CA CYS A 21 3.22 13.18 3.34
C CYS A 21 4.62 12.59 3.18
N ALA A 22 5.57 13.04 4.00
CA ALA A 22 6.92 12.43 4.06
C ALA A 22 6.94 11.08 4.80
N GLY A 23 5.76 10.58 5.21
CA GLY A 23 5.63 9.30 5.87
C GLY A 23 5.71 8.13 4.89
N GLU A 24 5.90 6.94 5.45
CA GLU A 24 5.88 5.69 4.71
C GLU A 24 4.67 4.85 5.11
N LEU A 25 4.21 4.01 4.19
CA LEU A 25 3.25 2.96 4.51
C LEU A 25 3.98 1.84 5.24
N VAL A 26 3.48 1.48 6.42
CA VAL A 26 4.02 0.39 7.22
C VAL A 26 2.95 -0.68 7.42
N GLU A 27 3.37 -1.94 7.39
CA GLU A 27 2.51 -3.07 7.71
C GLU A 27 2.18 -3.04 9.21
N LYS A 28 0.90 -2.92 9.54
CA LYS A 28 0.35 -2.97 10.90
C LYS A 28 -0.63 -4.12 11.02
N GLN A 29 -0.71 -4.72 12.21
CA GLN A 29 -1.73 -5.69 12.53
C GLN A 29 -2.81 -5.04 13.38
N SER A 30 -4.07 -5.26 13.02
CA SER A 30 -5.21 -4.86 13.84
C SER A 30 -5.31 -5.76 15.07
N LYS A 31 -6.12 -5.34 16.06
CA LYS A 31 -6.45 -6.19 17.22
C LYS A 31 -7.11 -7.52 16.82
N THR A 32 -7.72 -7.58 15.64
CA THR A 32 -8.33 -8.79 15.06
C THR A 32 -7.35 -9.68 14.28
N GLY A 33 -6.06 -9.33 14.25
CA GLY A 33 -5.02 -10.07 13.52
C GLY A 33 -5.04 -9.84 12.01
N ARG A 34 -5.87 -8.92 11.50
CA ARG A 34 -5.82 -8.53 10.08
C ARG A 34 -4.68 -7.55 9.85
N VAL A 35 -3.90 -7.84 8.82
CA VAL A 35 -2.84 -6.96 8.35
C VAL A 35 -3.44 -5.81 7.56
N PHE A 36 -3.01 -4.59 7.84
CA PHE A 36 -3.36 -3.38 7.10
C PHE A 36 -2.13 -2.47 7.00
N TYR A 37 -2.07 -1.66 5.97
CA TYR A 37 -0.95 -0.77 5.69
C TYR A 37 -1.39 0.64 5.98
N ALA A 38 -0.79 1.28 6.98
CA ALA A 38 -1.14 2.65 7.33
C ALA A 38 0.10 3.53 7.33
N CYS A 39 -0.11 4.82 7.08
CA CYS A 39 0.96 5.79 7.18
C CYS A 39 1.52 5.82 8.61
N ASN A 40 2.84 5.98 8.73
CA ASN A 40 3.51 6.17 10.03
C ASN A 40 3.26 7.57 10.64
N GLN A 41 2.73 8.53 9.88
CA GLN A 41 2.52 9.94 10.30
C GLN A 41 1.15 10.24 10.95
N TRP A 42 0.44 9.26 11.50
CA TRP A 42 -0.80 9.52 12.26
C TRP A 42 -0.54 10.50 13.44
N PRO A 43 -1.34 11.56 13.69
CA PRO A 43 -2.67 11.92 13.12
C PRO A 43 -2.63 12.85 11.89
N LYS A 44 -1.45 13.18 11.35
CA LYS A 44 -1.31 14.09 10.20
C LYS A 44 -1.74 13.47 8.86
N CYS A 45 -1.67 12.14 8.76
CA CYS A 45 -2.09 11.39 7.59
C CYS A 45 -2.88 10.16 8.07
N ASN A 46 -4.16 10.09 7.69
CA ASN A 46 -5.07 9.01 8.04
C ASN A 46 -5.18 7.96 6.92
N TYR A 47 -4.31 8.05 5.92
CA TYR A 47 -4.24 7.10 4.83
C TYR A 47 -3.91 5.68 5.30
N ALA A 48 -4.84 4.77 5.03
CA ALA A 48 -4.73 3.35 5.34
C ALA A 48 -5.30 2.50 4.21
N LEU A 49 -4.67 1.35 3.96
CA LEU A 49 -5.02 0.39 2.93
C LEU A 49 -5.13 -1.00 3.54
N TRP A 50 -6.13 -1.75 3.09
CA TRP A 50 -6.26 -3.18 3.42
C TRP A 50 -5.42 -4.07 2.50
N ASP A 51 -5.22 -3.60 1.28
CA ASP A 51 -4.45 -4.26 0.23
C ASP A 51 -2.96 -3.84 0.37
N ARG A 52 -2.02 -4.71 -0.04
CA ARG A 52 -0.58 -4.47 0.13
C ARG A 52 -0.07 -3.45 -0.88
N PRO A 53 0.53 -2.32 -0.47
CA PRO A 53 1.21 -1.43 -1.39
C PRO A 53 2.56 -2.05 -1.77
N ILE A 54 2.83 -2.16 -3.07
CA ILE A 54 4.11 -2.64 -3.60
C ILE A 54 4.89 -1.43 -4.12
N PRO A 55 6.19 -1.29 -3.81
CA PRO A 55 7.09 -0.30 -4.41
C PRO A 55 7.44 -0.70 -5.86
N ARG A 56 6.40 -0.89 -6.68
CA ARG A 56 6.50 -1.24 -8.09
C ARG A 56 5.98 -0.06 -8.89
N GLU A 57 6.78 0.32 -9.88
CA GLU A 57 6.43 1.40 -10.78
C GLU A 57 5.36 0.92 -11.78
N CYS A 58 4.35 1.75 -12.03
CA CYS A 58 3.34 1.42 -13.02
C CYS A 58 3.84 1.72 -14.44
N PRO A 59 3.83 0.76 -15.38
CA PRO A 59 4.31 0.98 -16.74
C PRO A 59 3.48 2.04 -17.50
N ASP A 60 2.18 2.12 -17.25
CA ASP A 60 1.28 3.06 -17.94
C ASP A 60 1.38 4.51 -17.43
N CYS A 61 1.58 4.71 -16.13
CA CYS A 61 1.40 6.04 -15.52
C CYS A 61 2.57 6.52 -14.66
N LYS A 62 3.64 5.72 -14.59
CA LYS A 62 4.85 5.97 -13.79
C LYS A 62 4.55 6.30 -12.34
N SER A 63 3.47 5.72 -11.80
CA SER A 63 3.15 5.85 -10.38
C SER A 63 4.24 5.19 -9.55
N PRO A 64 4.64 5.79 -8.40
CA PRO A 64 5.73 5.29 -7.57
C PRO A 64 5.39 4.00 -6.81
N PHE A 65 4.12 3.61 -6.77
CA PHE A 65 3.69 2.36 -6.14
C PHE A 65 2.39 1.84 -6.77
N LEU A 66 2.15 0.54 -6.56
CA LEU A 66 0.96 -0.19 -6.94
C LEU A 66 0.30 -0.82 -5.71
N ILE A 67 -0.95 -1.25 -5.84
CA ILE A 67 -1.69 -1.93 -4.78
C ILE A 67 -1.95 -3.37 -5.20
N GLU A 68 -1.45 -4.31 -4.42
CA GLU A 68 -1.68 -5.75 -4.56
C GLU A 68 -2.82 -6.21 -3.65
N LYS A 69 -3.82 -6.80 -4.29
CA LYS A 69 -4.95 -7.45 -3.67
C LYS A 69 -4.79 -8.95 -3.78
N VAL A 70 -4.52 -9.62 -2.66
CA VAL A 70 -4.51 -11.08 -2.59
C VAL A 70 -5.93 -11.58 -2.32
N SER A 71 -6.43 -12.47 -3.17
CA SER A 71 -7.71 -13.14 -3.00
C SER A 71 -7.56 -14.66 -3.14
N GLN A 72 -8.58 -15.41 -2.77
CA GLN A 72 -8.59 -16.88 -2.95
C GLN A 72 -8.43 -17.32 -4.41
N LYS A 73 -8.80 -16.44 -5.36
CA LYS A 73 -8.75 -16.70 -6.80
C LYS A 73 -7.45 -16.27 -7.49
N GLY A 74 -6.50 -15.71 -6.74
CA GLY A 74 -5.26 -15.18 -7.29
C GLY A 74 -4.91 -13.80 -6.74
N THR A 75 -3.75 -13.30 -7.17
CA THR A 75 -3.20 -12.01 -6.76
C THR A 75 -3.47 -10.98 -7.85
N MET A 76 -4.05 -9.83 -7.50
CA MET A 76 -4.42 -8.79 -8.45
C MET A 76 -3.77 -7.46 -8.08
N ILE A 77 -2.93 -6.95 -8.96
CA ILE A 77 -2.22 -5.69 -8.81
C ILE A 77 -3.01 -4.59 -9.54
N ARG A 78 -3.28 -3.48 -8.87
CA ARG A 78 -3.99 -2.32 -9.43
C ARG A 78 -3.23 -1.03 -9.17
N CYS A 79 -3.36 -0.07 -10.09
CA CYS A 79 -2.83 1.27 -9.86
C CYS A 79 -3.80 2.12 -9.01
N PRO A 80 -3.32 2.86 -7.99
CA PRO A 80 -4.14 3.78 -7.20
C PRO A 80 -4.41 5.14 -7.86
N LYS A 81 -3.69 5.47 -8.94
CA LYS A 81 -3.76 6.79 -9.58
C LYS A 81 -5.08 6.95 -10.35
N LYS A 82 -5.87 7.97 -10.00
CA LYS A 82 -7.07 8.35 -10.75
C LYS A 82 -6.67 8.76 -12.17
N GLY A 83 -7.06 7.96 -13.16
CA GLY A 83 -6.68 8.14 -14.57
C GLY A 83 -5.83 7.00 -15.13
N CYS A 84 -5.26 6.14 -14.28
CA CYS A 84 -4.59 4.92 -14.72
C CYS A 84 -5.48 3.70 -14.45
N GLY A 85 -5.84 2.98 -15.51
CA GLY A 85 -6.67 1.77 -15.45
C GLY A 85 -5.88 0.48 -15.25
N TYR A 86 -4.57 0.55 -15.01
CA TYR A 86 -3.70 -0.63 -14.95
C TYR A 86 -4.15 -1.62 -13.88
N LYS A 87 -4.42 -2.83 -14.33
CA LYS A 87 -4.77 -4.00 -13.52
C LYS A 87 -4.03 -5.19 -14.10
N GLU A 88 -3.30 -5.90 -13.26
CA GLU A 88 -2.54 -7.09 -13.62
C GLU A 88 -2.93 -8.22 -12.67
N ASN A 89 -3.35 -9.35 -13.22
CA ASN A 89 -3.57 -10.56 -12.45
C ASN A 89 -2.26 -11.37 -12.48
N GLN A 90 -1.70 -11.64 -11.32
CA GLN A 90 -0.60 -12.57 -11.15
C GLN A 90 -1.22 -13.94 -10.83
N GLU A 91 -1.29 -14.79 -11.86
CA GLU A 91 -1.75 -16.19 -11.80
C GLU A 91 -0.77 -17.09 -11.04
#